data_AF-A0AAE9XRG5-F1
#
_entry.id   AF-A0AAE9XRG5-F1
#
_cell.length_a   1.000
_cell.length_b   1.000
_cell.length_c   1.000
_cell.angle_alpha   90.00
_cell.angle_beta   90.00
_cell.angle_gamma   90.00
#
_symmetry.space_group_name_H-M   'P 1'
#
loop_
_entity.id
_entity.type
_entity.pdbx_description
1 polymer ?
#
loop_
_entity_poly.entity_id
_entity_poly.type
_entity_poly.pdbx_seq_one_letter_code
_entity_poly.pdbx_strand_id
1 'polypeptide(L)'
;MNRLKYLIGALFFLILGYSGLWWTSAMGAAKSVEATFNRWSSEGHEVKASDVVVTGFPYRIVLDTKDVEITRKGKAVLFRAHKVTLISHLWTPRHWMGEAEGVKASVGGGRIAFTDDKIRGSWRKDDDGSEIIAIDSSGDTSDFSLVEAPYMVTPATLTNWLISARLHAPQADAATGLHEEKGTDFRITADTANGRLLLLGTASGTPPEGWSKKDLEGWGNAGGLIDFSEIDLTIPKGRIQGSGSITLDENAMPLGSFSLKVTDGRSAAAALAGAGLLMKGAENAFADQPAVRPVSVMLQGGGISADGVLVGKMTPIAK
;
A
#
# COMPACT_ATOMS: atom_id res chain seq x y z
N MET A 1 17.32 11.20 58.97
CA MET A 1 17.23 12.39 58.08
C MET A 1 18.10 12.29 56.82
N ASN A 2 19.34 11.80 56.88
CA ASN A 2 20.24 11.74 55.71
C ASN A 2 19.77 10.78 54.60
N ARG A 3 19.20 9.62 54.94
CA ARG A 3 18.66 8.65 53.95
C ARG A 3 17.56 9.26 53.06
N LEU A 4 16.66 10.07 53.64
CA LEU A 4 15.61 10.76 52.90
C LEU A 4 16.18 11.79 51.93
N LYS A 5 17.20 12.56 52.35
CA LYS A 5 17.89 13.52 51.47
C LYS A 5 18.55 12.83 50.27
N TYR A 6 19.21 11.70 50.49
CA TYR A 6 19.81 10.92 49.40
C TYR A 6 18.77 10.34 48.45
N LEU A 7 17.64 9.86 48.97
CA LEU A 7 16.55 9.35 48.14
C LEU A 7 15.91 10.45 47.29
N ILE A 8 15.65 11.62 47.87
CA ILE A 8 15.12 12.79 47.15
C ILE A 8 16.13 13.24 46.08
N GLY A 9 17.42 13.30 46.41
CA GLY A 9 18.47 13.63 45.46
C GLY A 9 18.54 12.64 44.30
N ALA A 10 18.54 11.33 44.58
CA ALA A 10 18.56 10.29 43.55
C ALA A 10 17.33 10.36 42.65
N LEU A 11 16.13 10.56 43.22
CA LEU A 11 14.90 10.75 42.45
C LEU A 11 14.96 11.99 41.55
N PHE A 12 15.49 13.10 42.07
CA PHE A 12 15.67 14.33 41.30
C PHE A 12 16.61 14.11 40.11
N PHE A 13 17.77 13.45 40.31
CA PHE A 13 18.68 13.13 39.22
C PHE A 13 18.08 12.16 38.20
N LEU A 14 17.26 11.19 38.64
CA LEU A 14 16.55 10.28 37.74
C LEU A 14 15.54 11.05 36.87
N ILE A 15 14.78 11.98 37.46
CA ILE A 15 13.84 12.84 36.72
C ILE A 15 14.58 13.72 35.72
N LEU A 16 15.70 14.34 36.12
CA LEU A 16 16.51 15.15 35.21
C LEU A 16 17.10 14.32 34.07
N GLY A 17 17.67 13.15 34.37
CA GLY A 17 18.24 12.25 33.38
C GLY A 17 17.21 11.78 32.38
N TYR A 18 16.02 11.39 32.85
CA TYR A 18 14.91 11.00 31.99
C TYR A 18 14.40 12.17 31.13
N SER A 19 14.26 13.36 31.71
CA SER A 19 13.83 14.56 30.99
C SER A 19 14.82 14.94 29.88
N GLY A 20 16.12 14.84 30.18
CA GLY A 20 17.18 15.03 29.20
C GLY A 20 17.13 14.00 28.07
N LEU A 21 16.95 12.71 28.40
CA LEU A 21 16.81 11.63 27.41
C LEU A 21 15.60 11.85 26.48
N TRP A 22 14.46 12.24 27.04
CA TRP A 22 13.26 12.53 26.24
C TRP A 22 13.52 13.71 25.30
N TRP A 23 14.06 14.81 25.82
CA TRP A 23 14.30 16.03 25.03
C TRP A 23 15.27 15.80 23.87
N THR A 24 16.38 15.08 24.10
CA THR A 24 17.35 14.75 23.04
C THR A 24 16.74 13.85 21.98
N SER A 25 15.94 12.86 22.37
CA SER A 25 15.25 11.96 21.45
C SER A 25 14.20 12.69 20.63
N ALA A 26 13.42 13.57 21.26
CA ALA A 26 12.36 14.34 20.61
C ALA A 26 12.93 15.35 19.58
N MET A 27 14.02 16.06 19.92
CA MET A 27 14.74 16.91 18.96
C MET A 27 15.40 16.12 17.83
N GLY A 28 15.95 14.94 18.14
CA GLY A 28 16.54 14.05 17.13
C GLY A 28 15.51 13.57 16.11
N ALA A 29 14.30 13.26 16.59
CA ALA A 29 13.18 12.89 15.76
C ALA A 29 12.71 14.03 14.83
N ALA A 30 12.54 15.24 15.38
CA ALA A 30 12.18 16.42 14.58
C ALA A 30 13.20 16.72 13.48
N LYS A 31 14.50 16.71 13.81
CA LYS A 31 15.58 16.88 12.83
C LYS A 31 15.59 15.80 11.75
N SER A 32 15.21 14.56 12.10
CA SER A 32 15.14 13.46 11.14
C SER A 32 14.00 13.64 10.13
N VAL A 33 12.86 14.21 10.56
CA VAL A 33 11.75 14.56 9.66
C VAL A 33 12.17 15.69 8.71
N GLU A 34 12.77 16.76 9.22
CA GLU A 34 13.30 17.86 8.39
C GLU A 34 14.34 17.36 7.38
N ALA A 35 15.28 16.52 7.82
CA ALA A 35 16.27 15.91 6.95
C ALA A 35 15.63 15.03 5.86
N THR A 36 14.55 14.32 6.19
CA THR A 36 13.79 13.52 5.21
C THR A 36 13.12 14.39 4.17
N PHE A 37 12.49 15.50 4.57
CA PHE A 37 11.89 16.46 3.62
C PHE A 37 12.94 17.10 2.70
N ASN A 38 14.11 17.43 3.24
CA ASN A 38 15.24 17.93 2.45
C ASN A 38 15.76 16.87 1.47
N ARG A 39 15.88 15.61 1.90
CA ARG A 39 16.27 14.49 1.04
C ARG A 39 15.28 14.29 -0.10
N TRP A 40 13.99 14.19 0.19
CA TRP A 40 12.95 14.09 -0.84
C TRP A 40 13.00 15.27 -1.81
N SER A 41 13.26 16.47 -1.29
CA SER A 41 13.44 17.66 -2.15
C SER A 41 14.62 17.50 -3.11
N SER A 42 15.74 16.93 -2.65
CA SER A 42 16.90 16.63 -3.50
C SER A 42 16.66 15.50 -4.50
N GLU A 43 15.77 14.55 -4.18
CA GLU A 43 15.34 13.44 -5.05
C GLU A 43 14.28 13.88 -6.10
N GLY A 44 13.95 15.17 -6.16
CA GLY A 44 13.03 15.73 -7.14
C GLY A 44 11.56 15.74 -6.72
N HIS A 45 11.29 15.53 -5.43
CA HIS A 45 10.02 15.89 -4.83
C HIS A 45 9.98 17.39 -4.52
N GLU A 46 8.81 18.00 -4.53
CA GLU A 46 8.56 19.32 -3.97
C GLU A 46 7.70 19.08 -2.73
N VAL A 47 8.28 19.38 -1.57
CA VAL A 47 7.66 19.18 -0.25
C VAL A 47 7.33 20.55 0.34
N LYS A 48 6.07 20.77 0.68
CA LYS A 48 5.58 21.92 1.43
C LYS A 48 4.95 21.41 2.71
N ALA A 49 5.34 21.99 3.83
CA ALA A 49 4.77 21.67 5.13
C ALA A 49 5.00 22.85 6.07
N SER A 50 4.11 23.02 7.05
CA SER A 50 4.34 23.91 8.18
C SER A 50 5.41 23.35 9.12
N ASP A 51 5.86 24.17 10.07
CA ASP A 51 6.82 23.78 11.10
C ASP A 51 6.37 22.51 11.85
N VAL A 52 7.35 21.67 12.20
CA VAL A 52 7.12 20.45 12.98
C VAL A 52 7.05 20.80 14.46
N VAL A 53 5.89 20.55 15.08
CA VAL A 53 5.66 20.76 16.51
C VAL A 53 5.87 19.45 17.26
N VAL A 54 6.69 19.48 18.31
CA VAL A 54 7.04 18.29 19.10
C VAL A 54 6.33 18.31 20.45
N THR A 55 5.56 17.26 20.75
CA THR A 55 4.83 17.10 22.02
C THR A 55 4.92 15.65 22.55
N GLY A 56 4.21 15.32 23.63
CA GLY A 56 4.06 13.94 24.11
C GLY A 56 4.84 13.55 25.38
N PHE A 57 5.59 14.47 25.98
CA PHE A 57 6.28 14.25 27.25
C PHE A 57 5.32 13.75 28.35
N PRO A 58 5.72 12.79 29.21
CA PRO A 58 7.01 12.10 29.24
C PRO A 58 7.07 10.83 28.38
N TYR A 59 5.93 10.29 27.95
CA TYR A 59 5.85 8.87 27.55
C TYR A 59 6.10 8.61 26.06
N ARG A 60 5.81 9.60 25.20
CA ARG A 60 5.88 9.43 23.74
C ARG A 60 6.46 10.66 23.08
N ILE A 61 6.88 10.50 21.83
CA ILE A 61 7.28 11.59 20.94
C ILE A 61 6.16 11.72 19.92
N VAL A 62 5.51 12.87 19.91
CA VAL A 62 4.47 13.22 18.94
C VAL A 62 4.99 14.38 18.10
N LEU A 63 5.00 14.20 16.79
CA LEU A 63 5.40 15.21 15.81
C LEU A 63 4.16 15.59 15.01
N ASP A 64 3.72 16.83 15.14
CA ASP A 64 2.60 17.38 14.38
C ASP A 64 3.12 18.31 13.30
N THR A 65 2.60 18.19 12.08
CA THR A 65 2.81 19.17 11.00
C THR A 65 1.49 19.43 10.27
N LYS A 66 1.35 20.62 9.70
CA LYS A 66 0.12 21.08 9.02
C LYS A 66 0.39 21.37 7.56
N ASP A 67 -0.66 21.25 6.76
CA ASP A 67 -0.68 21.59 5.34
C ASP A 67 0.46 20.91 4.57
N VAL A 68 0.60 19.59 4.79
CA VAL A 68 1.61 18.78 4.12
C VAL A 68 1.18 18.57 2.67
N GLU A 69 2.04 18.96 1.75
CA GLU A 69 1.91 18.70 0.33
C GLU A 69 3.23 18.14 -0.21
N ILE A 70 3.17 16.93 -0.76
CA ILE A 70 4.29 16.26 -1.40
C ILE A 70 3.90 16.05 -2.86
N THR A 71 4.70 16.60 -3.77
CA THR A 71 4.54 16.39 -5.21
C THR A 71 5.84 15.85 -5.79
N ARG A 72 5.78 14.99 -6.80
CA ARG A 72 6.98 14.59 -7.57
C ARG A 72 6.95 15.24 -8.95
N LYS A 73 8.09 15.72 -9.44
CA LYS A 73 8.21 16.26 -10.81
C LYS A 73 7.58 15.29 -11.82
N GLY A 74 6.81 15.83 -12.77
CA GLY A 74 5.98 15.05 -13.69
C GLY A 74 4.60 14.63 -13.14
N LYS A 75 4.20 15.14 -11.97
CA LYS A 75 2.91 14.85 -11.29
C LYS A 75 2.64 13.37 -11.05
N ALA A 76 3.69 12.54 -11.06
CA ALA A 76 3.55 11.10 -10.89
C ALA A 76 2.99 10.73 -9.51
N VAL A 77 3.25 11.55 -8.49
CA VAL A 77 2.75 11.40 -7.13
C VAL A 77 2.33 12.78 -6.60
N LEU A 78 1.15 12.84 -6.01
CA LEU A 78 0.62 13.94 -5.21
C LEU A 78 0.12 13.35 -3.90
N PHE A 79 0.51 13.93 -2.78
CA PHE A 79 -0.07 13.66 -1.47
C PHE A 79 -0.30 14.99 -0.78
N ARG A 80 -1.52 15.21 -0.27
CA ARG A 80 -1.90 16.37 0.52
C ARG A 80 -2.63 15.92 1.77
N ALA A 81 -2.33 16.55 2.89
CA ALA A 81 -3.04 16.37 4.15
C ALA A 81 -3.08 17.69 4.92
N HIS A 82 -4.20 17.99 5.57
CA HIS A 82 -4.34 19.18 6.42
C HIS A 82 -3.48 19.07 7.68
N LYS A 83 -3.35 17.86 8.20
CA LYS A 83 -2.54 17.58 9.37
C LYS A 83 -1.92 16.19 9.24
N VAL A 84 -0.64 16.08 9.61
CA VAL A 84 0.03 14.79 9.78
C VAL A 84 0.60 14.73 11.20
N THR A 85 0.28 13.66 11.90
CA THR A 85 0.75 13.35 13.26
C THR A 85 1.60 12.10 13.19
N LEU A 86 2.85 12.15 13.64
CA LEU A 86 3.72 10.98 13.81
C LEU A 86 3.94 10.71 15.29
N ILE A 87 3.82 9.46 15.70
CA ILE A 87 3.88 9.03 17.10
C ILE A 87 4.90 7.90 17.21
N SER A 88 5.82 8.04 18.16
CA SER A 88 6.78 6.99 18.52
C SER A 88 6.96 6.92 20.03
N HIS A 89 7.30 5.74 20.55
CA HIS A 89 7.59 5.56 21.97
C HIS A 89 9.11 5.52 22.18
N LEU A 90 9.56 6.10 23.29
CA LEU A 90 10.99 6.23 23.61
C LEU A 90 11.72 4.88 23.66
N TRP A 91 11.02 3.81 24.08
CA TRP A 91 11.53 2.45 24.19
C TRP A 91 11.32 1.58 22.95
N THR A 92 10.62 2.07 21.92
CA THR A 92 10.47 1.38 20.63
C THR A 92 10.77 2.34 19.46
N PRO A 93 12.00 2.86 19.34
CA PRO A 93 12.35 3.87 18.34
C PRO A 93 12.20 3.37 16.88
N ARG A 94 12.15 2.05 16.70
CA ARG A 94 11.94 1.34 15.42
C ARG A 94 10.47 1.14 15.06
N HIS A 95 9.54 1.72 15.82
CA HIS A 95 8.11 1.65 15.58
C HIS A 95 7.50 3.05 15.60
N TRP A 96 6.93 3.43 14.47
CA TRP A 96 6.25 4.70 14.27
C TRP A 96 4.81 4.44 13.86
N MET A 97 3.90 5.22 14.41
CA MET A 97 2.52 5.33 13.94
C MET A 97 2.34 6.70 13.32
N GLY A 98 1.62 6.77 12.22
CA GLY A 98 1.27 8.00 11.54
C GLY A 98 -0.24 8.13 11.47
N GLU A 99 -0.71 9.36 11.48
CA GLU A 99 -2.09 9.72 11.21
C GLU A 99 -2.08 10.92 10.28
N ALA A 100 -2.91 10.92 9.24
CA ALA A 100 -3.10 12.09 8.40
C ALA A 100 -4.59 12.39 8.22
N GLU A 101 -4.95 13.67 8.31
CA GLU A 101 -6.33 14.17 8.24
C GLU A 101 -6.53 14.97 6.94
N GLY A 102 -7.72 14.84 6.33
CA GLY A 102 -8.09 15.52 5.09
C GLY A 102 -7.19 15.17 3.92
N VAL A 103 -7.00 13.86 3.70
CA VAL A 103 -6.06 13.31 2.74
C VAL A 103 -6.62 13.43 1.33
N LYS A 104 -5.75 13.90 0.42
CA LYS A 104 -5.94 13.79 -1.02
C LYS A 104 -4.65 13.27 -1.62
N ALA A 105 -4.72 12.13 -2.29
CA ALA A 105 -3.54 11.53 -2.89
C ALA A 105 -3.83 11.08 -4.32
N SER A 106 -2.79 11.11 -5.16
CA SER A 106 -2.84 10.51 -6.48
C SER A 106 -1.49 9.95 -6.87
N VAL A 107 -1.47 8.82 -7.57
CA VAL A 107 -0.28 8.19 -8.12
C VAL A 107 -0.46 7.91 -9.62
N GLY A 108 0.65 7.69 -10.32
CA GLY A 108 0.65 7.42 -11.76
C GLY A 108 0.15 8.59 -12.62
N GLY A 109 0.33 9.84 -12.17
CA GLY A 109 -0.15 11.01 -12.93
C GLY A 109 -1.64 11.27 -12.79
N GLY A 110 -2.28 10.80 -11.72
CA GLY A 110 -3.73 10.90 -11.51
C GLY A 110 -4.47 9.61 -11.80
N ARG A 111 -3.83 8.65 -12.48
CA ARG A 111 -4.42 7.35 -12.84
C ARG A 111 -5.02 6.61 -11.67
N ILE A 112 -4.44 6.76 -10.49
CA ILE A 112 -5.03 6.35 -9.23
C ILE A 112 -5.16 7.60 -8.38
N ALA A 113 -6.36 7.96 -7.96
CA ALA A 113 -6.59 9.10 -7.08
C ALA A 113 -7.59 8.73 -6.00
N PHE A 114 -7.32 9.15 -4.76
CA PHE A 114 -8.23 8.94 -3.65
C PHE A 114 -8.28 10.14 -2.70
N THR A 115 -9.40 10.23 -2.00
CA THR A 115 -9.59 11.11 -0.85
C THR A 115 -9.89 10.27 0.37
N ASP A 116 -9.51 10.74 1.55
CA ASP A 116 -9.88 10.12 2.82
C ASP A 116 -9.90 11.21 3.89
N ASP A 117 -10.88 11.18 4.79
CA ASP A 117 -10.92 12.10 5.91
C ASP A 117 -9.79 11.83 6.89
N LYS A 118 -9.43 10.56 7.07
CA LYS A 118 -8.40 10.18 8.03
C LYS A 118 -7.77 8.82 7.71
N ILE A 119 -6.47 8.81 7.44
CA ILE A 119 -5.67 7.59 7.29
C ILE A 119 -4.79 7.38 8.52
N ARG A 120 -4.54 6.12 8.88
CA ARG A 120 -3.46 5.74 9.79
C ARG A 120 -2.42 4.93 9.04
N GLY A 121 -1.18 5.12 9.44
CA GLY A 121 -0.06 4.30 9.03
C GLY A 121 0.66 3.75 10.26
N SER A 122 1.33 2.64 10.09
CA SER A 122 2.37 2.18 11.00
C SER A 122 3.56 1.70 10.18
N TRP A 123 4.75 2.00 10.67
CA TRP A 123 6.00 1.47 10.16
C TRP A 123 6.76 0.88 11.33
N ARG A 124 7.22 -0.36 11.16
CA ARG A 124 8.04 -1.06 12.15
C ARG A 124 9.21 -1.74 11.48
N LYS A 125 10.40 -1.63 12.06
CA LYS A 125 11.57 -2.41 11.65
C LYS A 125 11.89 -3.50 12.67
N ASP A 126 11.77 -4.76 12.27
CA ASP A 126 12.02 -5.94 13.10
C ASP A 126 13.53 -6.22 13.24
N ASP A 127 13.89 -7.05 14.21
CA ASP A 127 15.30 -7.36 14.54
C ASP A 127 16.01 -8.14 13.44
N ASP A 128 15.26 -8.89 12.62
CA ASP A 128 15.75 -9.55 11.40
C ASP A 128 16.02 -8.57 10.24
N GLY A 129 15.79 -7.27 10.47
CA GLY A 129 15.95 -6.20 9.49
C GLY A 129 14.74 -6.01 8.58
N SER A 130 13.72 -6.87 8.65
CA SER A 130 12.50 -6.72 7.88
C SER A 130 11.73 -5.47 8.31
N GLU A 131 11.02 -4.86 7.37
CA GLU A 131 10.22 -3.66 7.59
C GLU A 131 8.76 -3.97 7.31
N ILE A 132 7.89 -3.58 8.23
CA ILE A 132 6.45 -3.77 8.11
C ILE A 132 5.81 -2.40 8.00
N ILE A 133 5.04 -2.20 6.94
CA ILE A 133 4.23 -1.03 6.70
C ILE A 133 2.78 -1.49 6.71
N ALA A 134 1.91 -0.80 7.44
CA ALA A 134 0.47 -1.02 7.36
C ALA A 134 -0.24 0.33 7.32
N ILE A 135 -1.17 0.51 6.38
CA ILE A 135 -1.94 1.72 6.16
C ILE A 135 -3.41 1.34 6.09
N ASP A 136 -4.25 1.99 6.89
CA ASP A 136 -5.70 1.83 6.86
C ASP A 136 -6.41 3.19 6.87
N SER A 137 -7.69 3.18 6.50
CA SER A 137 -8.57 4.29 6.83
C SER A 137 -9.05 4.13 8.27
N SER A 138 -9.07 5.23 9.01
CA SER A 138 -9.50 5.24 10.40
C SER A 138 -10.59 6.28 10.61
N GLY A 139 -11.84 5.86 10.57
CA GLY A 139 -12.94 6.78 10.81
C GLY A 139 -14.23 6.30 10.18
N ASP A 140 -15.15 7.24 10.01
CA ASP A 140 -16.25 7.08 9.09
C ASP A 140 -15.65 7.05 7.68
N THR A 141 -15.54 5.86 7.13
CA THR A 141 -14.96 5.58 5.81
C THR A 141 -15.87 6.01 4.67
N SER A 142 -17.02 6.64 4.97
CA SER A 142 -17.91 7.19 3.95
C SER A 142 -17.21 8.18 3.00
N ASP A 143 -16.07 8.75 3.42
CA ASP A 143 -15.30 9.71 2.64
C ASP A 143 -14.16 9.10 1.82
N PHE A 144 -13.85 7.79 1.98
CA PHE A 144 -12.89 7.16 1.08
C PHE A 144 -13.53 6.92 -0.29
N SER A 145 -13.04 7.65 -1.28
CA SER A 145 -13.42 7.46 -2.68
C SER A 145 -12.18 7.21 -3.52
N LEU A 146 -12.10 6.04 -4.14
CA LEU A 146 -11.19 5.80 -5.25
C LEU A 146 -11.81 6.48 -6.48
N VAL A 147 -11.28 7.65 -6.81
CA VAL A 147 -11.81 8.57 -7.84
C VAL A 147 -11.47 8.10 -9.24
N GLU A 148 -10.25 7.59 -9.40
CA GLU A 148 -9.72 7.10 -10.67
C GLU A 148 -8.90 5.84 -10.40
N ALA A 149 -8.99 4.83 -11.27
CA ALA A 149 -8.08 3.69 -11.36
C ALA A 149 -8.12 3.14 -12.79
N PRO A 150 -7.09 2.42 -13.26
CA PRO A 150 -7.17 1.69 -14.52
C PRO A 150 -8.44 0.83 -14.59
N TYR A 151 -9.17 0.93 -15.70
CA TYR A 151 -10.42 0.21 -15.99
C TYR A 151 -11.65 0.62 -15.17
N MET A 152 -11.50 1.48 -14.17
CA MET A 152 -12.62 1.96 -13.39
C MET A 152 -13.52 2.88 -14.24
N VAL A 153 -14.82 2.54 -14.31
CA VAL A 153 -15.82 3.33 -15.05
C VAL A 153 -16.48 4.38 -14.14
N THR A 154 -16.62 4.06 -12.85
CA THR A 154 -17.22 4.94 -11.84
C THR A 154 -16.40 4.91 -10.56
N PRO A 155 -16.27 6.04 -9.84
CA PRO A 155 -15.62 6.08 -8.54
C PRO A 155 -16.15 5.00 -7.60
N ALA A 156 -15.26 4.38 -6.83
CA ALA A 156 -15.61 3.37 -5.85
C ALA A 156 -15.45 3.92 -4.43
N THR A 157 -16.54 3.93 -3.66
CA THR A 157 -16.51 4.22 -2.23
C THR A 157 -16.16 2.96 -1.45
N LEU A 158 -15.12 3.02 -0.62
CA LEU A 158 -14.73 1.90 0.25
C LEU A 158 -15.22 2.17 1.67
N THR A 159 -15.89 1.21 2.28
CA THR A 159 -16.33 1.29 3.68
C THR A 159 -15.25 0.83 4.66
N ASN A 160 -14.17 0.23 4.17
CA ASN A 160 -13.00 -0.13 4.95
C ASN A 160 -11.87 -0.51 3.99
N TRP A 161 -10.62 -0.20 4.32
CA TRP A 161 -9.49 -0.74 3.58
C TRP A 161 -8.24 -0.82 4.44
N LEU A 162 -7.38 -1.76 4.08
CA LEU A 162 -6.06 -1.97 4.68
C LEU A 162 -5.10 -2.37 3.57
N ILE A 163 -3.94 -1.75 3.55
CA ILE A 163 -2.78 -2.18 2.77
C ILE A 163 -1.66 -2.42 3.77
N SER A 164 -1.12 -3.63 3.81
CA SER A 164 0.08 -3.92 4.58
C SER A 164 1.12 -4.62 3.74
N ALA A 165 2.38 -4.26 3.93
CA ALA A 165 3.53 -4.84 3.26
C ALA A 165 4.61 -5.21 4.28
N ARG A 166 5.26 -6.36 4.08
CA ARG A 166 6.48 -6.76 4.78
C ARG A 166 7.62 -6.85 3.78
N LEU A 167 8.57 -5.94 3.92
CA LEU A 167 9.80 -5.91 3.14
C LEU A 167 10.84 -6.75 3.87
N HIS A 168 11.32 -7.82 3.22
CA HIS A 168 12.37 -8.65 3.77
C HIS A 168 13.73 -7.95 3.64
N ALA A 169 14.61 -8.13 4.63
CA ALA A 169 15.98 -7.62 4.53
C ALA A 169 16.73 -8.37 3.41
N PRO A 170 17.60 -7.69 2.63
CA PRO A 170 18.46 -8.36 1.66
C PRO A 170 19.30 -9.45 2.36
N GLN A 171 19.26 -10.68 1.83
CA GLN A 171 20.05 -11.78 2.37
C GLN A 171 21.46 -11.74 1.76
N ALA A 172 22.49 -11.52 2.58
CA ALA A 172 23.88 -11.40 2.14
C ALA A 172 24.40 -12.62 1.37
N ASP A 173 23.83 -13.80 1.62
CA ASP A 173 24.28 -15.06 1.03
C ASP A 173 23.55 -15.45 -0.28
N ALA A 174 22.60 -14.64 -0.76
CA ALA A 174 21.87 -14.91 -2.00
C ALA A 174 22.76 -14.89 -3.25
N ALA A 175 23.99 -14.38 -3.16
CA ALA A 175 24.91 -14.21 -4.29
C ALA A 175 25.37 -15.52 -4.97
N THR A 176 25.13 -16.69 -4.37
CA THR A 176 25.55 -17.99 -4.95
C THR A 176 24.45 -19.05 -4.98
N GLY A 177 23.25 -18.76 -4.49
CA GLY A 177 22.13 -19.70 -4.46
C GLY A 177 21.16 -19.48 -5.62
N LEU A 178 20.54 -20.55 -6.12
CA LEU A 178 19.33 -20.53 -6.98
C LEU A 178 18.08 -19.95 -6.27
N HIS A 179 18.26 -19.36 -5.09
CA HIS A 179 17.17 -18.80 -4.31
C HIS A 179 16.96 -17.36 -4.72
N GLU A 180 15.81 -17.11 -5.35
CA GLU A 180 15.35 -15.76 -5.66
C GLU A 180 15.34 -14.89 -4.40
N GLU A 181 15.75 -13.63 -4.56
CA GLU A 181 15.70 -12.64 -3.49
C GLU A 181 14.26 -12.57 -2.96
N LYS A 182 14.08 -12.79 -1.64
CA LYS A 182 12.76 -12.76 -1.02
C LYS A 182 12.13 -11.40 -1.27
N GLY A 183 10.96 -11.40 -1.91
CA GLY A 183 10.23 -10.21 -2.31
C GLY A 183 9.60 -9.43 -1.15
N THR A 184 8.55 -8.69 -1.46
CA THR A 184 7.69 -8.00 -0.50
C THR A 184 6.40 -8.76 -0.32
N ASP A 185 6.14 -9.27 0.88
CA ASP A 185 4.82 -9.86 1.17
C ASP A 185 3.81 -8.73 1.33
N PHE A 186 2.62 -8.90 0.78
CA PHE A 186 1.57 -7.89 0.90
C PHE A 186 0.22 -8.51 1.23
N ARG A 187 -0.61 -7.67 1.85
CA ARG A 187 -2.02 -7.91 2.08
C ARG A 187 -2.80 -6.65 1.77
N ILE A 188 -3.83 -6.79 0.96
CA ILE A 188 -4.76 -5.72 0.65
C ILE A 188 -6.15 -6.23 1.01
N THR A 189 -6.89 -5.45 1.79
CA THR A 189 -8.33 -5.66 1.97
C THR A 189 -9.07 -4.39 1.64
N ALA A 190 -10.21 -4.53 0.98
CA ALA A 190 -11.10 -3.42 0.68
C ALA A 190 -12.55 -3.90 0.77
N ASP A 191 -13.37 -3.21 1.56
CA ASP A 191 -14.79 -3.45 1.68
C ASP A 191 -15.54 -2.32 0.97
N THR A 192 -16.66 -2.66 0.33
CA THR A 192 -17.61 -1.73 -0.28
C THR A 192 -19.00 -2.04 0.29
N ALA A 193 -19.99 -1.20 -0.01
CA ALA A 193 -21.38 -1.50 0.33
C ALA A 193 -21.89 -2.84 -0.25
N ASN A 194 -21.28 -3.33 -1.33
CA ASN A 194 -21.76 -4.48 -2.10
C ASN A 194 -20.77 -5.65 -2.13
N GLY A 195 -19.67 -5.60 -1.40
CA GLY A 195 -18.66 -6.63 -1.55
C GLY A 195 -17.38 -6.38 -0.78
N ARG A 196 -16.50 -7.38 -0.84
CA ARG A 196 -15.22 -7.39 -0.14
C ARG A 196 -14.16 -7.99 -1.03
N LEU A 197 -12.98 -7.37 -1.02
CA LEU A 197 -11.76 -7.84 -1.66
C LEU A 197 -10.73 -8.18 -0.59
N LEU A 198 -10.09 -9.33 -0.72
CA LEU A 198 -8.87 -9.73 -0.04
C LEU A 198 -7.88 -10.19 -1.10
N LEU A 199 -6.68 -9.61 -1.05
CA LEU A 199 -5.52 -10.04 -1.83
C LEU A 199 -4.38 -10.32 -0.86
N LEU A 200 -3.77 -11.49 -0.98
CA LEU A 200 -2.52 -11.87 -0.31
C LEU A 200 -1.53 -12.31 -1.38
N GLY A 201 -0.28 -11.92 -1.23
CA GLY A 201 0.75 -12.30 -2.17
C GLY A 201 2.13 -11.83 -1.81
N THR A 202 3.06 -12.08 -2.72
CA THR A 202 4.46 -11.65 -2.66
C THR A 202 4.84 -10.99 -3.98
N ALA A 203 5.49 -9.83 -3.92
CA ALA A 203 6.03 -9.12 -5.07
C ALA A 203 7.56 -9.25 -5.11
N SER A 204 8.12 -9.83 -6.17
CA SER A 204 9.56 -9.94 -6.38
C SER A 204 10.09 -8.85 -7.32
N GLY A 205 11.42 -8.76 -7.39
CA GLY A 205 12.13 -7.75 -8.18
C GLY A 205 12.21 -6.40 -7.46
N THR A 206 13.11 -5.54 -7.93
CA THR A 206 13.25 -4.17 -7.42
C THR A 206 12.01 -3.35 -7.80
N PRO A 207 11.26 -2.78 -6.84
CA PRO A 207 10.06 -1.98 -7.17
C PRO A 207 10.36 -0.93 -8.24
N PRO A 208 9.46 -0.72 -9.21
CA PRO A 208 9.71 0.23 -10.29
C PRO A 208 9.86 1.65 -9.72
N GLU A 209 10.82 2.41 -10.25
CA GLU A 209 11.06 3.80 -9.83
C GLU A 209 9.88 4.73 -10.15
N GLY A 210 8.97 4.31 -11.02
CA GLY A 210 7.83 5.08 -11.49
C GLY A 210 6.80 4.23 -12.23
N TRP A 211 5.83 4.91 -12.83
CA TRP A 211 4.72 4.30 -13.58
C TRP A 211 4.83 4.59 -15.09
N SER A 212 6.01 4.97 -15.57
CA SER A 212 6.26 5.10 -17.01
C SER A 212 6.35 3.72 -17.64
N LYS A 213 6.10 3.64 -18.95
CA LYS A 213 6.26 2.38 -19.71
C LYS A 213 7.66 1.79 -19.49
N LYS A 214 8.70 2.63 -19.56
CA LYS A 214 10.10 2.25 -19.33
C LYS A 214 10.35 1.67 -17.92
N ASP A 215 9.81 2.29 -16.87
CA ASP A 215 10.04 1.84 -15.49
C ASP A 215 9.37 0.49 -15.23
N LEU A 216 8.15 0.33 -15.76
CA LEU A 216 7.37 -0.90 -15.62
C LEU A 216 7.95 -2.06 -16.44
N GLU A 217 8.42 -1.78 -17.66
CA GLU A 217 9.20 -2.74 -18.46
C GLU A 217 10.50 -3.12 -17.76
N GLY A 218 11.20 -2.14 -17.19
CA GLY A 218 12.42 -2.37 -16.41
C GLY A 218 12.17 -3.33 -15.26
N TRP A 219 11.08 -3.15 -14.53
CA TRP A 219 10.67 -4.06 -13.46
C TRP A 219 10.36 -5.47 -13.98
N GLY A 220 9.53 -5.61 -15.02
CA GLY A 220 9.20 -6.91 -15.60
C GLY A 220 10.44 -7.65 -16.12
N ASN A 221 11.29 -6.96 -16.87
CA ASN A 221 12.55 -7.51 -17.42
C ASN A 221 13.57 -7.88 -16.34
N ALA A 222 13.50 -7.25 -15.16
CA ALA A 222 14.33 -7.58 -14.00
C ALA A 222 13.78 -8.75 -13.17
N GLY A 223 12.80 -9.51 -13.69
CA GLY A 223 12.18 -10.63 -12.97
C GLY A 223 11.07 -10.20 -12.01
N GLY A 224 10.52 -9.00 -12.20
CA GLY A 224 9.38 -8.52 -11.43
C GLY A 224 8.16 -9.41 -11.60
N LEU A 225 7.72 -10.04 -10.51
CA LEU A 225 6.56 -10.92 -10.47
C LEU A 225 5.73 -10.59 -9.24
N ILE A 226 4.42 -10.60 -9.39
CA ILE A 226 3.48 -10.60 -8.27
C ILE A 226 2.82 -11.96 -8.25
N ASP A 227 3.09 -12.73 -7.19
CA ASP A 227 2.45 -14.02 -6.92
C ASP A 227 1.36 -13.83 -5.87
N PHE A 228 0.11 -14.12 -6.25
CA PHE A 228 -1.05 -14.06 -5.38
C PHE A 228 -1.32 -15.43 -4.79
N SER A 229 -1.05 -15.57 -3.50
CA SER A 229 -1.39 -16.77 -2.74
C SER A 229 -2.88 -16.87 -2.44
N GLU A 230 -3.57 -15.73 -2.32
CA GLU A 230 -5.00 -15.66 -2.13
C GLU A 230 -5.61 -14.45 -2.84
N ILE A 231 -6.63 -14.72 -3.64
CA ILE A 231 -7.55 -13.76 -4.21
C ILE A 231 -8.93 -14.16 -3.71
N ASP A 232 -9.63 -13.27 -3.04
CA ASP A 232 -10.99 -13.50 -2.58
C ASP A 232 -11.84 -12.25 -2.74
N LEU A 233 -12.73 -12.30 -3.73
CA LEU A 233 -13.69 -11.26 -4.04
C LEU A 233 -15.09 -11.77 -3.74
N THR A 234 -15.73 -11.20 -2.72
CA THR A 234 -17.13 -11.43 -2.39
C THR A 234 -17.99 -10.32 -2.98
N ILE A 235 -19.08 -10.70 -3.65
CA ILE A 235 -20.09 -9.81 -4.27
C ILE A 235 -21.49 -10.28 -3.83
N PRO A 236 -22.59 -9.51 -4.03
CA PRO A 236 -23.85 -9.75 -3.32
C PRO A 236 -24.49 -11.13 -3.55
N LYS A 237 -24.16 -11.79 -4.67
CA LYS A 237 -24.70 -13.09 -5.05
C LYS A 237 -23.62 -14.10 -5.45
N GLY A 238 -22.34 -13.78 -5.21
CA GLY A 238 -21.25 -14.60 -5.72
C GLY A 238 -19.93 -14.37 -4.98
N ARG A 239 -18.98 -15.23 -5.29
CA ARG A 239 -17.61 -15.16 -4.79
C ARG A 239 -16.65 -15.65 -5.87
N ILE A 240 -15.51 -14.99 -5.99
CA ILE A 240 -14.38 -15.41 -6.81
C ILE A 240 -13.23 -15.67 -5.85
N GLN A 241 -12.74 -16.90 -5.78
CA GLN A 241 -11.61 -17.28 -4.93
C GLN A 241 -10.51 -17.91 -5.76
N GLY A 242 -9.25 -17.69 -5.45
CA GLY A 242 -8.18 -18.38 -6.16
C GLY A 242 -6.79 -17.88 -5.85
N SER A 243 -5.88 -18.18 -6.76
CA SER A 243 -4.49 -17.78 -6.73
C SER A 243 -3.99 -17.61 -8.16
N GLY A 244 -2.82 -17.01 -8.32
CA GLY A 244 -2.21 -16.84 -9.63
C GLY A 244 -1.04 -15.89 -9.57
N SER A 245 -0.41 -15.66 -10.72
CA SER A 245 0.74 -14.78 -10.80
C SER A 245 0.62 -13.84 -12.00
N ILE A 246 1.25 -12.67 -11.88
CA ILE A 246 1.25 -11.63 -12.90
C ILE A 246 2.62 -10.94 -12.98
N THR A 247 3.07 -10.69 -14.19
CA THR A 247 4.24 -9.89 -14.55
C THR A 247 3.85 -8.93 -15.68
N LEU A 248 4.82 -8.22 -16.25
CA LEU A 248 4.64 -7.36 -17.41
C LEU A 248 5.47 -7.86 -18.58
N ASP A 249 4.91 -7.76 -19.78
CA ASP A 249 5.66 -7.95 -21.01
C ASP A 249 6.44 -6.68 -21.42
N GLU A 250 7.15 -6.79 -22.53
CA GLU A 250 7.93 -5.72 -23.17
C GLU A 250 7.12 -4.49 -23.62
N ASN A 251 5.79 -4.50 -23.48
CA ASN A 251 4.92 -3.37 -23.77
C ASN A 251 4.22 -2.84 -22.52
N ALA A 252 4.67 -3.24 -21.33
CA ALA A 252 4.01 -2.99 -20.05
C ALA A 252 2.55 -3.49 -20.04
N MET A 253 2.25 -4.57 -20.80
CA MET A 253 0.99 -5.28 -20.72
C MET A 253 1.08 -6.36 -19.64
N PRO A 254 0.01 -6.59 -18.87
CA PRO A 254 -0.01 -7.68 -17.92
C PRO A 254 0.04 -9.06 -18.61
N LEU A 255 0.94 -9.90 -18.13
CA LEU A 255 1.12 -11.30 -18.51
C LEU A 255 0.97 -12.15 -17.25
N GLY A 256 0.09 -13.15 -17.25
CA GLY A 256 -0.18 -13.89 -16.02
C GLY A 256 -1.15 -15.05 -16.19
N SER A 257 -1.25 -15.86 -15.14
CA SER A 257 -2.16 -17.01 -15.09
C SER A 257 -2.78 -17.15 -13.71
N PHE A 258 -4.07 -17.45 -13.66
CA PHE A 258 -4.84 -17.57 -12.43
C PHE A 258 -5.68 -18.85 -12.45
N SER A 259 -5.79 -19.48 -11.29
CA SER A 259 -6.72 -20.56 -11.02
C SER A 259 -7.79 -20.05 -10.07
N LEU A 260 -8.95 -19.71 -10.64
CA LEU A 260 -10.06 -19.12 -9.89
C LEU A 260 -11.18 -20.13 -9.70
N LYS A 261 -12.01 -19.92 -8.68
CA LYS A 261 -13.22 -20.66 -8.37
C LYS A 261 -14.34 -19.65 -8.26
N VAL A 262 -15.34 -19.77 -9.12
CA VAL A 262 -16.46 -18.83 -9.20
C VAL A 262 -17.74 -19.51 -8.74
N THR A 263 -18.46 -18.91 -7.79
CA THR A 263 -19.71 -19.48 -7.24
C THR A 263 -20.98 -18.96 -7.92
N ASP A 264 -20.91 -17.83 -8.62
CA ASP A 264 -22.01 -17.35 -9.46
C ASP A 264 -21.43 -16.60 -10.64
N GLY A 265 -21.30 -17.29 -11.76
CA GLY A 265 -20.65 -16.76 -12.94
C GLY A 265 -21.34 -15.52 -13.50
N ARG A 266 -22.67 -15.43 -13.39
CA ARG A 266 -23.41 -14.25 -13.87
C ARG A 266 -23.09 -13.01 -13.04
N SER A 267 -23.12 -13.12 -11.70
CA SER A 267 -22.77 -11.98 -10.85
C SER A 267 -21.30 -11.63 -10.95
N ALA A 268 -20.41 -12.62 -11.06
CA ALA A 268 -18.99 -12.39 -11.30
C ALA A 268 -18.76 -11.63 -12.61
N ALA A 269 -19.41 -12.05 -13.70
CA ALA A 269 -19.30 -11.36 -14.97
C ALA A 269 -19.86 -9.94 -14.91
N ALA A 270 -21.01 -9.74 -14.27
CA ALA A 270 -21.57 -8.40 -14.09
C ALA A 270 -20.62 -7.48 -13.29
N ALA A 271 -19.98 -8.00 -12.24
CA ALA A 271 -19.00 -7.26 -11.46
C ALA A 271 -17.76 -6.89 -12.28
N LEU A 272 -17.20 -7.85 -13.05
CA LEU A 272 -16.05 -7.62 -13.92
C LEU A 272 -16.38 -6.66 -15.09
N ALA A 273 -17.60 -6.75 -15.64
CA ALA A 273 -18.08 -5.84 -16.67
C ALA A 273 -18.26 -4.41 -16.12
N GLY A 274 -18.80 -4.26 -14.91
CA GLY A 274 -18.89 -2.97 -14.22
C GLY A 274 -17.52 -2.35 -13.94
N ALA A 275 -16.49 -3.18 -13.75
CA ALA A 275 -15.10 -2.78 -13.65
C ALA A 275 -14.40 -2.61 -15.02
N GLY A 276 -15.13 -2.67 -16.14
CA GLY A 276 -14.57 -2.48 -17.49
C GLY A 276 -13.61 -3.58 -17.96
N LEU A 277 -13.55 -4.73 -17.28
CA LEU A 277 -12.60 -5.81 -17.57
C LEU A 277 -13.12 -6.82 -18.61
N LEU A 278 -14.44 -6.82 -18.90
CA LEU A 278 -15.04 -7.75 -19.86
C LEU A 278 -15.39 -7.07 -21.18
N MET A 279 -15.22 -7.81 -22.29
CA MET A 279 -15.83 -7.46 -23.56
C MET A 279 -17.34 -7.68 -23.51
N LYS A 280 -18.08 -6.89 -24.30
CA LYS A 280 -19.50 -7.13 -24.53
C LYS A 280 -19.74 -8.56 -25.04
N GLY A 281 -20.58 -9.32 -24.34
CA GLY A 281 -20.89 -10.73 -24.67
C GLY A 281 -20.03 -11.77 -23.97
N ALA A 282 -18.96 -11.38 -23.27
CA ALA A 282 -18.14 -12.30 -22.48
C ALA A 282 -18.87 -12.85 -21.25
N GLU A 283 -19.97 -12.22 -20.84
CA GLU A 283 -20.86 -12.71 -19.78
C GLU A 283 -21.33 -14.15 -20.05
N ASN A 284 -21.50 -14.53 -21.32
CA ASN A 284 -21.91 -15.87 -21.71
C ASN A 284 -20.86 -16.95 -21.37
N ALA A 285 -19.57 -16.59 -21.31
CA ALA A 285 -18.53 -17.51 -20.87
C ALA A 285 -18.71 -17.92 -19.40
N PHE A 286 -19.40 -17.07 -18.60
CA PHE A 286 -19.66 -17.30 -17.19
C PHE A 286 -21.14 -17.65 -16.88
N ALA A 287 -22.09 -17.32 -17.75
CA ALA A 287 -23.52 -17.33 -17.42
C ALA A 287 -24.21 -18.71 -17.43
N ASP A 288 -23.68 -19.70 -18.15
CA ASP A 288 -24.36 -20.98 -18.43
C ASP A 288 -23.79 -22.19 -17.67
N GLN A 289 -23.22 -21.96 -16.49
CA GLN A 289 -22.35 -22.95 -15.83
C GLN A 289 -22.75 -23.28 -14.39
N PRO A 290 -22.43 -24.50 -13.89
CA PRO A 290 -22.84 -24.96 -12.56
C PRO A 290 -22.39 -24.02 -11.44
N ALA A 291 -23.10 -24.08 -10.31
CA ALA A 291 -22.98 -23.14 -9.19
C ALA A 291 -21.57 -23.00 -8.57
N VAL A 292 -20.61 -23.86 -8.88
CA VAL A 292 -19.22 -23.71 -8.46
C VAL A 292 -18.32 -24.37 -9.49
N ARG A 293 -17.43 -23.61 -10.15
CA ARG A 293 -16.49 -24.17 -11.14
C ARG A 293 -15.08 -23.56 -11.00
N PRO A 294 -14.01 -24.37 -11.14
CA PRO A 294 -12.68 -23.84 -11.40
C PRO A 294 -12.60 -23.23 -12.81
N VAL A 295 -12.07 -22.02 -12.91
CA VAL A 295 -11.86 -21.28 -14.15
C VAL A 295 -10.38 -20.94 -14.23
N SER A 296 -9.73 -21.37 -15.32
CA SER A 296 -8.37 -20.94 -15.63
C SER A 296 -8.45 -19.61 -16.36
N VAL A 297 -7.83 -18.57 -15.80
CA VAL A 297 -7.75 -17.25 -16.45
C VAL A 297 -6.31 -17.02 -16.89
N MET A 298 -6.12 -16.66 -18.16
CA MET A 298 -4.81 -16.26 -18.67
C MET A 298 -4.86 -14.81 -19.16
N LEU A 299 -3.80 -14.08 -18.85
CA LEU A 299 -3.55 -12.73 -19.33
C LEU A 299 -2.36 -12.82 -20.28
N GLN A 300 -2.54 -12.49 -21.56
CA GLN A 300 -1.46 -12.55 -22.54
C GLN A 300 -1.69 -11.59 -23.70
N GLY A 301 -0.68 -10.78 -24.04
CA GLY A 301 -0.73 -9.86 -25.18
C GLY A 301 -1.88 -8.86 -25.10
N GLY A 302 -2.25 -8.44 -23.89
CA GLY A 302 -3.42 -7.59 -23.63
C GLY A 302 -4.76 -8.30 -23.80
N GLY A 303 -4.82 -9.61 -24.03
CA GLY A 303 -6.04 -10.41 -23.97
C GLY A 303 -6.27 -10.99 -22.58
N ILE A 304 -7.53 -11.09 -22.17
CA ILE A 304 -7.96 -11.89 -21.01
C ILE A 304 -8.71 -13.08 -21.58
N SER A 305 -8.24 -14.29 -21.31
CA SER A 305 -8.96 -15.52 -21.65
C SER A 305 -9.41 -16.26 -20.39
N ALA A 306 -10.58 -16.88 -20.45
CA ALA A 306 -11.11 -17.76 -19.42
C ALA A 306 -11.39 -19.13 -20.06
N ASP A 307 -10.77 -20.18 -19.53
CA ASP A 307 -10.80 -21.54 -20.08
C ASP A 307 -10.48 -21.59 -21.59
N GLY A 308 -9.49 -20.79 -22.00
CA GLY A 308 -9.04 -20.69 -23.39
C GLY A 308 -9.92 -19.80 -24.30
N VAL A 309 -11.04 -19.27 -23.81
CA VAL A 309 -11.93 -18.37 -24.57
C VAL A 309 -11.58 -16.92 -24.26
N LEU A 310 -11.34 -16.10 -25.27
CA LEU A 310 -11.08 -14.67 -25.10
C LEU A 310 -12.33 -13.96 -24.56
N VAL A 311 -12.24 -13.36 -23.37
CA VAL A 311 -13.33 -12.69 -22.65
C VAL A 311 -13.11 -11.20 -22.44
N GLY A 312 -11.87 -10.73 -22.56
CA GLY A 312 -11.50 -9.35 -22.21
C GLY A 312 -10.31 -8.85 -23.02
N LYS A 313 -10.16 -7.53 -23.06
CA LYS A 313 -8.93 -6.85 -23.52
C LYS A 313 -8.50 -5.89 -22.43
N MET A 314 -7.21 -5.85 -22.19
CA MET A 314 -6.53 -4.91 -21.32
C MET A 314 -5.75 -3.92 -22.18
N THR A 315 -5.58 -2.72 -21.64
CA THR A 315 -4.67 -1.72 -22.17
C THR A 315 -3.33 -1.80 -21.44
N PRO A 316 -2.25 -1.25 -22.01
CA PRO A 316 -1.00 -1.11 -21.26
C PRO A 316 -1.24 -0.34 -19.95
N ILE A 317 -0.56 -0.76 -18.88
CA ILE A 317 -0.63 -0.03 -17.60
C ILE A 317 -0.08 1.39 -17.77
N ALA A 318 0.93 1.54 -18.65
CA ALA A 318 1.49 2.81 -19.05
C ALA A 318 1.50 2.97 -20.57
N LYS A 319 1.05 4.14 -21.02
CA LYS A 319 1.17 4.61 -22.40
C LYS A 319 2.56 5.18 -22.68
#